data_AF-A0A355BG59-F1
#
_entry.id   AF-A0A355BG59-F1
#
_cell.length_a   1.000
_cell.length_b   1.000
_cell.length_c   1.000
_cell.angle_alpha   90.00
_cell.angle_beta   90.00
_cell.angle_gamma   90.00
#
_symmetry.space_group_name_H-M   'P 1'
#
loop_
_entity.id
_entity.type
_entity.pdbx_description
1 polymer ?
#
loop_
_entity_poly.entity_id
_entity_poly.type
_entity_poly.pdbx_seq_one_letter_code
_entity_poly.pdbx_strand_id
1 'polypeptide(L)'
;EVIERDYPALVDKFRAVRKRFSGGWSTLREALFSGELPPDLTEREYEVAKLAAEGLRNNEIAKKLVVTESTVRTHLRAVFQKLQIDRRAKLVEKLK
;
A
#
# COMPACT_ATOMS: atom_id res chain seq x y z
N GLU A 1 16.72 7.63 -1.63
CA GLU A 1 16.48 6.19 -1.35
C GLU A 1 17.73 5.36 -1.64
N VAL A 2 17.84 4.10 -1.18
CA VAL A 2 19.02 3.20 -1.34
C VAL A 2 19.64 3.23 -2.75
N ILE A 3 18.80 3.28 -3.80
CA ILE A 3 19.26 3.31 -5.20
C ILE A 3 20.02 4.60 -5.55
N GLU A 4 19.61 5.75 -5.03
CA GLU A 4 20.29 7.03 -5.30
C GLU A 4 21.66 7.10 -4.63
N ARG A 5 21.82 6.44 -3.47
CA ARG A 5 23.07 6.37 -2.72
C ARG A 5 24.03 5.34 -3.29
N ASP A 6 23.53 4.12 -3.52
CA ASP A 6 24.38 2.95 -3.81
C ASP A 6 24.53 2.67 -5.31
N TYR A 7 23.59 3.16 -6.14
CA TYR A 7 23.54 2.88 -7.58
C TYR A 7 23.08 4.09 -8.41
N PRO A 8 23.77 5.24 -8.33
CA PRO A 8 23.33 6.48 -8.97
C PRO A 8 23.17 6.36 -10.50
N ALA A 9 24.02 5.56 -11.16
CA ALA A 9 23.95 5.31 -12.60
C ALA A 9 22.69 4.53 -13.04
N LEU A 10 22.01 3.83 -12.11
CA LEU A 10 20.80 3.07 -12.40
C LEU A 10 19.52 3.83 -12.09
N VAL A 11 19.59 5.03 -11.48
CA VAL A 11 18.43 5.79 -11.05
C VAL A 11 17.47 6.06 -12.20
N ASP A 12 17.97 6.56 -13.34
CA ASP A 12 17.12 6.91 -14.48
C ASP A 12 16.51 5.67 -15.14
N LYS A 13 17.30 4.58 -15.25
CA LYS A 13 16.81 3.29 -15.76
C LYS A 13 15.73 2.71 -14.85
N PHE A 14 15.94 2.77 -13.54
CA PHE A 14 14.97 2.32 -12.55
C PHE A 14 13.68 3.15 -12.61
N ARG A 15 13.78 4.48 -12.71
CA ARG A 15 12.63 5.37 -12.88
C ARG A 15 11.88 5.07 -14.18
N ALA A 16 12.57 4.84 -15.29
CA ALA A 16 11.98 4.49 -16.57
C ALA A 16 11.25 3.13 -16.54
N VAL A 17 11.87 2.11 -15.95
CA VAL A 17 11.25 0.79 -15.74
C VAL A 17 10.04 0.92 -14.84
N ARG A 18 10.16 1.61 -13.70
CA ARG A 18 9.06 1.88 -12.78
C ARG A 18 7.90 2.60 -13.46
N LYS A 19 8.17 3.61 -14.31
CA LYS A 19 7.15 4.36 -15.05
C LYS A 19 6.44 3.51 -16.11
N ARG A 20 7.18 2.63 -16.80
CA ARG A 20 6.61 1.73 -17.82
C ARG A 20 5.80 0.61 -17.16
N PHE A 21 6.30 0.06 -16.06
CA PHE A 21 5.57 -0.89 -15.24
C PHE A 21 4.34 -0.25 -14.61
N SER A 22 4.39 1.01 -14.14
CA SER A 22 3.21 1.67 -13.57
C SER A 22 2.08 1.85 -14.58
N GLY A 23 2.36 2.09 -15.87
CA GLY A 23 1.32 2.18 -16.89
C GLY A 23 0.57 0.86 -17.09
N GLY A 24 1.31 -0.24 -17.34
CA GLY A 24 0.71 -1.57 -17.49
C GLY A 24 0.11 -2.10 -16.18
N TRP A 25 0.74 -1.79 -15.05
CA TRP A 25 0.24 -2.13 -13.73
C TRP A 25 -1.05 -1.39 -13.41
N SER A 26 -1.21 -0.11 -13.79
CA SER A 26 -2.48 0.60 -13.62
C SER A 26 -3.63 -0.06 -14.37
N THR A 27 -3.41 -0.45 -15.64
CA THR A 27 -4.42 -1.16 -16.43
C THR A 27 -4.76 -2.53 -15.85
N LEU A 28 -3.75 -3.32 -15.46
CA LEU A 28 -3.96 -4.62 -14.82
C LEU A 28 -4.65 -4.47 -13.46
N ARG A 29 -4.30 -3.43 -12.72
CA ARG A 29 -4.87 -3.14 -11.42
C ARG A 29 -6.36 -2.77 -11.52
N GLU A 30 -6.74 -1.92 -12.46
CA GLU A 30 -8.16 -1.62 -12.71
C GLU A 30 -8.95 -2.88 -13.07
N ALA A 31 -8.38 -3.71 -13.95
CA ALA A 31 -9.03 -4.95 -14.40
C ALA A 31 -9.14 -6.01 -13.30
N LEU A 32 -8.09 -6.19 -12.50
CA LEU A 32 -8.01 -7.25 -11.47
C LEU A 32 -8.69 -6.87 -10.16
N PHE A 33 -8.74 -5.58 -9.84
CA PHE A 33 -9.23 -5.09 -8.55
C PHE A 33 -10.46 -4.19 -8.66
N SER A 34 -11.13 -4.19 -9.81
CA SER A 34 -12.42 -3.53 -10.07
C SER A 34 -12.49 -2.05 -9.61
N GLY A 35 -11.36 -1.36 -9.54
CA GLY A 35 -11.28 0.02 -9.05
C GLY A 35 -11.36 0.21 -7.53
N GLU A 36 -11.44 -0.84 -6.71
CA GLU A 36 -11.56 -0.71 -5.25
C GLU A 36 -10.24 -0.29 -4.55
N LEU A 37 -9.12 -0.28 -5.28
CA LEU A 37 -7.78 -0.19 -4.74
C LEU A 37 -7.20 1.24 -4.93
N PRO A 38 -7.02 2.06 -3.87
CA PRO A 38 -6.53 3.44 -3.99
C PRO A 38 -5.13 3.49 -4.61
N PRO A 39 -4.88 4.35 -5.62
CA PRO A 39 -3.75 4.28 -6.56
C PRO A 39 -2.34 4.13 -5.95
N ASP A 40 -2.14 4.48 -4.69
CA ASP A 40 -0.84 4.43 -4.03
C ASP A 40 -0.60 3.19 -3.15
N LEU A 41 -1.66 2.45 -2.82
CA LEU A 41 -1.55 1.24 -2.00
C LEU A 41 -1.21 0.01 -2.83
N THR A 42 -0.31 -0.80 -2.29
CA THR A 42 -0.12 -2.19 -2.69
C THR A 42 -1.32 -3.02 -2.25
N GLU A 43 -1.49 -4.21 -2.83
CA GLU A 43 -2.57 -5.14 -2.48
C GLU A 43 -2.60 -5.45 -0.98
N ARG A 44 -1.45 -5.77 -0.39
CA ARG A 44 -1.36 -6.11 1.04
C ARG A 44 -1.63 -4.93 1.97
N GLU A 45 -1.16 -3.74 1.58
CA GLU A 45 -1.47 -2.51 2.31
C GLU A 45 -2.97 -2.20 2.25
N TYR A 46 -3.60 -2.38 1.10
CA TYR A 46 -5.03 -2.20 0.93
C TYR A 46 -5.84 -3.19 1.77
N GLU A 47 -5.47 -4.47 1.76
CA GLU A 47 -6.13 -5.50 2.57
C GLU A 47 -6.07 -5.17 4.06
N VAL A 48 -4.90 -4.77 4.57
CA VAL A 48 -4.74 -4.30 5.96
C VAL A 48 -5.59 -3.05 6.22
N ALA A 49 -5.61 -2.09 5.29
CA ALA A 49 -6.36 -0.85 5.40
C ALA A 49 -7.89 -1.10 5.43
N LYS A 50 -8.38 -2.02 4.60
CA LYS A 50 -9.79 -2.43 4.51
C LYS A 50 -10.27 -3.06 5.82
N LEU A 51 -9.55 -4.06 6.31
CA LEU A 51 -9.85 -4.67 7.62
C LEU A 51 -9.76 -3.66 8.77
N ALA A 52 -8.83 -2.69 8.68
CA ALA A 52 -8.72 -1.64 9.66
C ALA A 52 -9.91 -0.65 9.62
N ALA A 53 -10.41 -0.32 8.44
CA ALA A 53 -11.62 0.48 8.24
C ALA A 53 -12.88 -0.23 8.74
N GLU A 54 -12.93 -1.57 8.63
CA GLU A 54 -13.99 -2.43 9.19
C GLU A 54 -13.96 -2.50 10.73
N GLY A 55 -12.92 -1.96 11.38
CA GLY A 55 -12.83 -1.86 12.84
C GLY A 55 -11.95 -2.92 13.52
N LEU A 56 -11.32 -3.84 12.79
CA LEU A 56 -10.52 -4.93 13.38
C LEU A 56 -9.21 -4.43 14.01
N ARG A 57 -8.96 -4.78 15.26
CA ARG A 57 -7.71 -4.45 15.96
C ARG A 57 -6.51 -5.14 15.29
N ASN A 58 -5.30 -4.62 15.51
CA ASN A 58 -4.10 -5.11 14.83
C ASN A 58 -3.84 -6.61 15.07
N ASN A 59 -4.21 -7.13 16.24
CA ASN A 59 -4.11 -8.54 16.59
C ASN A 59 -5.14 -9.42 15.83
N GLU A 60 -6.34 -8.91 15.59
CA GLU A 60 -7.37 -9.57 14.79
C GLU A 60 -6.96 -9.62 13.32
N ILE A 61 -6.45 -8.50 12.79
CA ILE A 61 -5.89 -8.43 11.43
C ILE A 61 -4.71 -9.39 11.31
N ALA A 62 -3.78 -9.39 12.27
CA ALA A 62 -2.61 -10.26 12.28
C ALA A 62 -3.01 -11.75 12.21
N LYS A 63 -4.01 -12.15 13.00
CA LYS A 63 -4.57 -13.52 12.95
C LYS A 63 -5.21 -13.84 11.60
N LYS A 64 -6.08 -12.96 11.09
CA LYS A 64 -6.78 -13.16 9.81
C LYS A 64 -5.82 -13.27 8.63
N LEU A 65 -4.74 -12.52 8.69
CA LEU A 65 -3.75 -12.40 7.63
C LEU A 65 -2.52 -13.32 7.82
N VAL A 66 -2.47 -14.09 8.91
CA VAL A 66 -1.36 -14.99 9.27
C VAL A 66 0.00 -14.26 9.29
N VAL A 67 0.05 -13.13 9.99
CA VAL A 67 1.26 -12.31 10.21
C VAL A 67 1.36 -11.87 11.66
N THR A 68 2.42 -11.15 12.03
CA THR A 68 2.55 -10.56 13.37
C THR A 68 1.86 -9.19 13.46
N GLU A 69 1.51 -8.78 14.68
CA GLU A 69 1.00 -7.43 14.93
C GLU A 69 1.99 -6.32 14.56
N SER A 70 3.30 -6.58 14.64
CA SER A 70 4.31 -5.62 14.19
C SER A 70 4.24 -5.43 12.68
N THR A 71 4.03 -6.50 11.91
CA THR A 71 3.87 -6.43 10.46
C THR A 71 2.63 -5.62 10.09
N VAL A 72 1.49 -5.83 10.78
CA VAL A 72 0.28 -5.01 10.59
C VAL A 72 0.56 -3.53 10.88
N ARG A 73 1.27 -3.21 11.97
CA ARG A 73 1.67 -1.82 12.29
C ARG A 73 2.54 -1.21 11.20
N THR A 74 3.48 -1.97 10.64
CA THR A 74 4.33 -1.51 9.54
C THR A 74 3.50 -1.19 8.30
N HIS A 75 2.58 -2.06 7.90
CA HIS A 75 1.67 -1.80 6.79
C HIS A 75 0.80 -0.57 7.04
N LEU A 76 0.21 -0.42 8.24
CA LEU A 76 -0.60 0.75 8.57
C LEU A 76 0.19 2.07 8.52
N ARG A 77 1.46 2.07 8.95
CA ARG A 77 2.33 3.25 8.81
C ARG A 77 2.52 3.63 7.34
N ALA A 78 2.82 2.66 6.48
CA ALA A 78 2.97 2.90 5.05
C ALA A 78 1.66 3.39 4.41
N VAL A 79 0.52 2.78 4.78
CA VAL A 79 -0.82 3.21 4.34
C VAL A 79 -1.10 4.66 4.73
N PHE A 80 -0.84 5.03 5.98
CA PHE A 80 -1.09 6.38 6.47
C PHE A 80 -0.24 7.42 5.75
N GLN A 81 1.02 7.12 5.50
CA GLN A 81 1.91 7.96 4.71
C GLN A 81 1.41 8.12 3.27
N LYS A 82 1.03 7.01 2.62
CA LYS A 82 0.57 6.98 1.22
C LYS A 82 -0.76 7.69 1.02
N LEU A 83 -1.72 7.51 1.93
CA LEU A 83 -3.03 8.15 1.87
C LEU A 83 -3.05 9.57 2.47
N GLN A 84 -1.91 10.03 3.00
CA GLN A 84 -1.76 11.31 3.71
C GLN A 84 -2.79 11.49 4.83
N ILE A 85 -2.92 10.47 5.68
CA ILE A 85 -3.77 10.50 6.86
C ILE A 85 -2.95 10.23 8.13
N ASP A 86 -3.43 10.74 9.24
CA ASP A 86 -2.81 10.68 10.57
C ASP A 86 -3.55 9.75 11.53
N ARG A 87 -4.83 9.47 11.26
CA ARG A 87 -5.70 8.68 12.12
C ARG A 87 -6.40 7.56 11.36
N ARG A 88 -6.43 6.40 11.99
CA ARG A 88 -7.09 5.19 11.49
C ARG A 88 -8.55 5.41 11.08
N ALA A 89 -9.29 6.25 11.81
CA ALA A 89 -10.70 6.55 11.50
C ALA A 89 -10.89 7.16 10.10
N LYS A 90 -9.91 7.91 9.56
CA LYS A 90 -9.96 8.47 8.20
C LYS A 90 -9.89 7.39 7.10
N LEU A 91 -9.52 6.15 7.42
CA LEU A 91 -9.53 5.06 6.43
C LEU A 91 -10.94 4.82 5.87
N VAL A 92 -11.98 4.97 6.70
CA VAL A 92 -13.38 4.81 6.25
C VAL A 92 -13.75 5.86 5.20
N GLU A 93 -13.17 7.06 5.28
CA GLU A 93 -13.41 8.12 4.30
C GLU A 93 -12.58 7.91 3.03
N LYS A 94 -11.35 7.40 3.16
CA LYS A 94 -10.40 7.22 2.04
C LYS A 94 -10.60 5.94 1.22
N LEU A 95 -11.30 4.95 1.76
CA LEU A 95 -11.54 3.65 1.11
C LEU A 95 -12.98 3.47 0.60
N LYS A 96 -13.81 4.52 0.67
CA LYS A 96 -15.09 4.61 -0.02
C LYS A 96 -14.89 5.05 -1.47
#